data_AF-W4G9Y8-F1
#
_entry.id   AF-W4G9Y8-F1
#
_cell.length_a   1.000
_cell.length_b   1.000
_cell.length_c   1.000
_cell.angle_alpha   90.00
_cell.angle_beta   90.00
_cell.angle_gamma   90.00
#
_symmetry.space_group_name_H-M   'P 1'
#
loop_
_entity.id
_entity.type
_entity.pdbx_description
1 polymer ?
#
loop_
_entity_poly.entity_id
_entity_poly.type
_entity_poly.pdbx_seq_one_letter_code
_entity_poly.pdbx_strand_id
1 'polypeptide(L)'
;MLRSLVRGPAASLFPAAAMASYYATSHGNATTRNESSVGFVRQPARAIIANPDAFAAKLGRMAADGPSQLLVIADFDYTLTPYHTPTGEHAHSCHGIISGSGFLGHEFQAKANALFQQFYPIEISPLLTQDEKEPHMVQWWERSHKIMVDYGLHAHHIKDAVANADITFRDGFQPLFASLAKANVPTLIFSAGLADVIQAVMNKNWGASFWTPNVHVISNVMEFDPTTGRLLGFQEKLIHCHNKNTAVVRDTPFWDECHSRRNVVLLGDSVGDVNMTQGLDGKEVLRIGFLNAHIEERMAEYLTLYDVVIVNDGTLHFAHLVVDLISRQSDDVAAP
;
A
#
# COMPACT_ATOMS: atom_id res chain seq x y z
N MET A 1 11.17 2.73 -54.52
CA MET A 1 12.49 2.65 -53.87
C MET A 1 12.62 3.87 -52.96
N LEU A 2 12.14 3.77 -51.72
CA LEU A 2 12.90 3.41 -50.50
C LEU A 2 13.86 4.51 -50.00
N ARG A 3 13.43 5.12 -48.88
CA ARG A 3 14.16 5.44 -47.63
C ARG A 3 15.37 6.39 -47.65
N SER A 4 15.25 7.44 -46.82
CA SER A 4 16.17 7.73 -45.68
C SER A 4 15.62 8.96 -44.92
N LEU A 5 14.68 8.82 -43.98
CA LEU A 5 14.83 8.52 -42.54
C LEU A 5 15.64 9.56 -41.75
N VAL A 6 14.87 10.49 -41.17
CA VAL A 6 15.16 11.32 -40.01
C VAL A 6 15.68 10.44 -38.86
N ARG A 7 16.88 10.76 -38.35
CA ARG A 7 17.38 10.25 -37.07
C ARG A 7 16.66 10.98 -35.93
N GLY A 8 15.75 10.29 -35.25
CA GLY A 8 15.31 10.65 -33.90
C GLY A 8 16.26 10.04 -32.86
N PRO A 9 16.39 10.62 -31.65
CA PRO A 9 17.28 10.09 -30.64
C PRO A 9 16.69 8.79 -30.09
N ALA A 10 17.53 7.75 -30.05
CA ALA A 10 17.21 6.49 -29.39
C ALA A 10 17.13 6.76 -27.88
N ALA A 11 15.91 6.91 -27.35
CA ALA A 11 15.66 6.79 -25.93
C ALA A 11 16.00 5.34 -25.53
N SER A 12 16.93 5.19 -24.60
CA SER A 12 17.46 3.92 -24.12
C SER A 12 16.35 3.02 -23.55
N LEU A 13 15.99 1.98 -24.29
CA LEU A 13 15.14 0.84 -23.85
C LEU A 13 15.84 -0.09 -22.84
N PHE A 14 17.07 0.23 -22.44
CA PHE A 14 17.92 -0.58 -21.56
C PHE A 14 17.53 -0.69 -20.06
N PRO A 15 16.74 0.20 -19.41
CA PRO A 15 16.49 0.06 -17.97
C PRO A 15 15.44 -0.99 -17.61
N ALA A 16 14.35 -1.15 -18.36
CA ALA A 16 13.22 -1.98 -17.94
C ALA A 16 13.49 -3.49 -18.04
N ALA A 17 14.10 -3.95 -19.14
CA ALA A 17 14.52 -5.35 -19.29
C ALA A 17 15.62 -5.72 -18.29
N ALA A 18 16.56 -4.79 -18.03
CA ALA A 18 17.58 -4.96 -17.00
C ALA A 18 16.98 -4.99 -15.58
N MET A 19 15.96 -4.20 -15.27
CA MET A 19 15.27 -4.24 -13.98
C MET A 19 14.55 -5.57 -13.73
N ALA A 20 13.82 -6.08 -14.72
CA ALA A 20 13.14 -7.38 -14.63
C ALA A 20 14.15 -8.54 -14.50
N SER A 21 15.24 -8.52 -15.29
CA SER A 21 16.31 -9.52 -15.19
C SER A 21 17.16 -9.39 -13.92
N TYR A 22 17.42 -8.18 -13.43
CA TYR A 22 18.17 -7.93 -12.18
C TYR A 22 17.39 -8.42 -10.96
N TYR A 23 16.07 -8.27 -10.93
CA TYR A 23 15.25 -8.84 -9.86
C TYR A 23 15.20 -10.37 -9.89
N ALA A 24 15.10 -10.96 -11.08
CA ALA A 24 15.11 -12.42 -11.22
C ALA A 24 16.44 -13.05 -10.78
N THR A 25 17.55 -12.30 -10.80
CA THR A 25 18.91 -12.82 -10.57
C THR A 25 19.54 -12.41 -9.24
N SER A 26 19.26 -11.21 -8.70
CA SER A 26 19.98 -10.67 -7.54
C SER A 26 19.51 -11.21 -6.18
N HIS A 27 18.30 -11.79 -6.09
CA HIS A 27 17.73 -12.27 -4.82
C HIS A 27 17.55 -13.80 -4.76
N GLY A 28 18.18 -14.54 -5.67
CA GLY A 28 18.28 -16.01 -5.60
C GLY A 28 19.24 -16.54 -4.52
N ASN A 29 19.90 -15.66 -3.75
CA ASN A 29 20.89 -16.01 -2.72
C ASN A 29 20.51 -15.48 -1.33
N ALA A 30 19.22 -15.54 -0.95
CA ALA A 30 18.87 -15.54 0.48
C ALA A 30 19.20 -16.93 1.05
N THR A 31 20.20 -16.98 1.92
CA THR A 31 20.68 -18.19 2.61
C THR A 31 19.53 -19.04 3.14
N THR A 32 19.39 -20.25 2.60
CA THR A 32 18.55 -21.32 3.14
C THR A 32 19.06 -21.71 4.53
N ARG A 33 18.48 -21.14 5.60
CA ARG A 33 18.50 -21.77 6.91
C ARG A 33 17.32 -22.72 6.99
N ASN A 34 17.64 -23.98 6.76
CA ASN A 34 16.79 -25.12 6.96
C ASN A 34 16.64 -25.33 8.47
N GLU A 35 15.45 -25.12 9.04
CA GLU A 35 14.99 -25.77 10.29
C GLU A 35 13.55 -25.36 10.63
N SER A 36 12.58 -26.20 10.29
CA SER A 36 11.66 -26.87 11.23
C SER A 36 10.34 -27.30 10.56
N SER A 37 9.80 -28.36 11.12
CA SER A 37 8.81 -29.29 10.60
C SER A 37 7.41 -28.68 10.46
N VAL A 38 6.76 -28.95 9.31
CA VAL A 38 5.40 -28.54 8.92
C VAL A 38 5.29 -27.06 8.52
N GLY A 39 6.14 -26.61 7.59
CA GLY A 39 6.08 -25.26 7.03
C GLY A 39 5.83 -25.31 5.52
N PHE A 40 4.79 -24.62 5.04
CA PHE A 40 4.61 -24.31 3.63
C PHE A 40 5.88 -23.59 3.13
N VAL A 41 6.65 -24.21 2.23
CA VAL A 41 7.82 -23.55 1.64
C VAL A 41 7.31 -22.42 0.75
N ARG A 42 7.50 -21.17 1.20
CA ARG A 42 7.12 -20.00 0.39
C ARG A 42 7.98 -19.94 -0.86
N GLN A 43 7.34 -19.74 -1.99
CA GLN A 43 8.04 -19.45 -3.24
C GLN A 43 8.76 -18.09 -3.12
N PRO A 44 9.87 -17.88 -3.83
CA PRO A 44 10.57 -16.60 -3.80
C PRO A 44 9.67 -15.47 -4.33
N ALA A 45 9.81 -14.29 -3.73
CA ALA A 45 9.19 -13.06 -4.19
C ALA A 45 9.52 -12.78 -5.67
N ARG A 46 8.53 -12.37 -6.44
CA ARG A 46 8.70 -12.01 -7.87
C ARG A 46 7.90 -10.77 -8.21
N ALA A 47 8.50 -9.90 -9.02
CA ALA A 47 7.81 -8.81 -9.70
C ALA A 47 7.52 -9.23 -11.15
N ILE A 48 6.28 -9.05 -11.58
CA ILE A 48 5.80 -9.37 -12.93
C ILE A 48 5.32 -8.08 -13.56
N ILE A 49 5.95 -7.65 -14.65
CA ILE A 49 5.55 -6.45 -15.39
C ILE A 49 4.52 -6.86 -16.44
N ALA A 50 3.30 -6.34 -16.36
CA ALA A 50 2.18 -6.75 -17.21
C ALA A 50 2.43 -6.43 -18.69
N ASN A 51 2.92 -5.22 -18.96
CA ASN A 51 3.33 -4.79 -20.29
C ASN A 51 4.67 -4.04 -20.20
N PRO A 52 5.81 -4.70 -20.53
CA PRO A 52 7.14 -4.10 -20.39
C PRO A 52 7.33 -2.79 -21.16
N ASP A 53 6.78 -2.68 -22.37
CA ASP A 53 6.93 -1.48 -23.21
C ASP A 53 6.13 -0.30 -22.63
N ALA A 54 4.88 -0.56 -22.21
CA ALA A 54 4.06 0.46 -21.57
C ALA A 54 4.69 0.93 -20.25
N PHE A 55 5.14 -0.01 -19.42
CA PHE A 55 5.85 0.28 -18.17
C PHE A 55 7.10 1.13 -18.42
N ALA A 56 7.95 0.74 -19.37
CA ALA A 56 9.16 1.48 -19.71
C ALA A 56 8.85 2.90 -20.20
N ALA A 57 7.81 3.05 -21.01
CA ALA A 57 7.38 4.35 -21.51
C ALA A 57 6.85 5.25 -20.39
N LYS A 58 6.06 4.71 -19.45
CA LYS A 58 5.59 5.45 -18.26
C LYS A 58 6.77 5.88 -17.39
N LEU A 59 7.62 4.94 -17.01
CA LEU A 59 8.79 5.21 -16.16
C LEU A 59 9.73 6.23 -16.81
N GLY A 60 9.95 6.12 -18.12
CA GLY A 60 10.76 7.08 -18.88
C GLY A 60 10.18 8.50 -18.86
N ARG A 61 8.86 8.66 -19.01
CA ARG A 61 8.20 9.98 -18.86
C ARG A 61 8.34 10.51 -17.44
N MET A 62 8.07 9.68 -16.43
CA MET A 62 8.19 10.08 -15.03
C MET A 62 9.62 10.50 -14.66
N ALA A 63 10.62 9.75 -15.12
CA ALA A 63 12.03 10.09 -14.90
C ALA A 63 12.45 11.37 -15.61
N ALA A 64 11.95 11.63 -16.83
CA ALA A 64 12.21 12.88 -17.54
C ALA A 64 11.58 14.10 -16.84
N ASP A 65 10.42 13.92 -16.19
CA ASP A 65 9.75 14.97 -15.42
C ASP A 65 10.40 15.21 -14.05
N GLY A 66 11.00 14.17 -13.47
CA GLY A 66 11.72 14.23 -12.21
C GLY A 66 10.83 14.21 -10.95
N PRO A 67 11.45 14.22 -9.75
CA PRO A 67 10.76 14.01 -8.48
C PRO A 67 9.82 15.15 -8.08
N SER A 68 10.05 16.38 -8.57
CA SER A 68 9.17 17.53 -8.32
C SER A 68 7.77 17.35 -8.93
N GLN A 69 7.64 16.45 -9.90
CA GLN A 69 6.39 16.11 -10.57
C GLN A 69 5.77 14.80 -10.07
N LEU A 70 6.38 14.15 -9.07
CA LEU A 70 5.97 12.86 -8.54
C LEU A 70 5.15 12.99 -7.25
N LEU A 71 4.10 12.19 -7.15
CA LEU A 71 3.33 11.86 -5.95
C LEU A 71 3.43 10.35 -5.70
N VAL A 72 3.38 9.93 -4.43
CA VAL A 72 3.17 8.53 -4.07
C VAL A 72 1.86 8.40 -3.30
N ILE A 73 1.05 7.42 -3.68
CA ILE A 73 -0.16 7.04 -2.93
C ILE A 73 -0.06 5.55 -2.63
N ALA A 74 -0.10 5.18 -1.36
CA ALA A 74 0.07 3.81 -0.91
C ALA A 74 -1.06 3.40 0.03
N ASP A 75 -1.59 2.20 -0.15
CA ASP A 75 -2.30 1.53 0.95
C ASP A 75 -1.33 1.15 2.08
N PHE A 76 -1.86 0.82 3.27
CA PHE A 76 -1.07 0.42 4.43
C PHE A 76 -1.08 -1.09 4.68
N ASP A 77 -2.25 -1.65 4.96
CA ASP A 77 -2.40 -3.04 5.43
C ASP A 77 -2.10 -3.98 4.27
N TYR A 78 -1.15 -4.89 4.42
CA TYR A 78 -0.74 -5.86 3.37
C TYR A 78 -0.12 -5.24 2.11
N THR A 79 0.00 -3.92 2.04
CA THR A 79 0.78 -3.19 1.04
C THR A 79 2.11 -2.73 1.61
N LEU A 80 2.12 -1.89 2.66
CA LEU A 80 3.34 -1.45 3.34
C LEU A 80 3.76 -2.44 4.42
N THR A 81 2.79 -3.09 5.05
CA THR A 81 2.98 -4.24 5.93
C THR A 81 2.90 -5.54 5.12
N PRO A 82 3.57 -6.63 5.53
CA PRO A 82 3.49 -7.91 4.84
C PRO A 82 2.14 -8.59 5.09
N TYR A 83 1.75 -9.51 4.20
CA TYR A 83 0.53 -10.30 4.37
C TYR A 83 0.68 -11.41 5.41
N HIS A 84 1.92 -11.81 5.68
CA HIS A 84 2.21 -12.76 6.73
C HIS A 84 3.28 -12.26 7.70
N THR A 85 3.21 -12.80 8.92
CA THR A 85 4.24 -12.61 9.93
C THR A 85 5.55 -13.32 9.54
N PRO A 86 6.68 -12.97 10.17
CA PRO A 86 7.94 -13.70 10.02
C PRO A 86 7.83 -15.19 10.39
N THR A 87 6.88 -15.57 11.25
CA THR A 87 6.65 -16.95 11.70
C THR A 87 5.81 -17.77 10.73
N GLY A 88 5.23 -17.16 9.69
CA GLY A 88 4.45 -17.88 8.68
C GLY A 88 2.95 -17.60 8.71
N GLU A 89 2.45 -17.06 9.83
CA GLU A 89 1.03 -16.84 10.11
C GLU A 89 0.48 -15.64 9.34
N HIS A 90 -0.84 -15.55 9.21
CA HIS A 90 -1.48 -14.39 8.59
C HIS A 90 -1.26 -13.14 9.45
N ALA A 91 -0.71 -12.08 8.86
CA ALA A 91 -0.45 -10.84 9.58
C ALA A 91 -1.76 -10.11 9.92
N HIS A 92 -1.73 -9.35 11.01
CA HIS A 92 -2.85 -8.51 11.37
C HIS A 92 -2.88 -7.22 10.55
N SER A 93 -4.06 -6.89 10.02
CA SER A 93 -4.39 -5.53 9.59
C SER A 93 -4.54 -4.60 10.80
N CYS A 94 -4.77 -3.31 10.59
CA CYS A 94 -5.06 -2.34 11.65
C CYS A 94 -6.24 -2.79 12.55
N HIS A 95 -7.36 -3.21 11.95
CA HIS A 95 -8.49 -3.78 12.70
C HIS A 95 -8.10 -5.10 13.37
N GLY A 96 -7.31 -5.92 12.67
CA GLY A 96 -6.75 -7.18 13.16
C GLY A 96 -5.95 -7.01 14.45
N ILE A 97 -5.14 -5.96 14.58
CA ILE A 97 -4.37 -5.64 15.79
C ILE A 97 -5.31 -5.42 16.98
N ILE A 98 -6.38 -4.65 16.79
CA ILE A 98 -7.36 -4.41 17.86
C ILE A 98 -8.11 -5.69 18.23
N SER A 99 -8.64 -6.42 17.24
CA SER A 99 -9.37 -7.68 17.49
C SER A 99 -8.50 -8.80 18.05
N GLY A 100 -7.25 -8.89 17.62
CA GLY A 100 -6.30 -9.90 18.07
C GLY A 100 -5.76 -9.64 19.48
N SER A 101 -5.79 -8.40 19.95
CA SER A 101 -5.15 -7.98 21.20
C SER A 101 -5.71 -8.62 22.49
N GLY A 102 -6.98 -9.02 22.48
CA GLY A 102 -7.67 -9.56 23.66
C GLY A 102 -8.15 -8.52 24.68
N PHE A 103 -7.81 -7.23 24.53
CA PHE A 103 -8.15 -6.20 25.52
C PHE A 103 -9.65 -5.94 25.70
N LEU A 104 -10.44 -6.21 24.66
CA LEU A 104 -11.90 -6.06 24.69
C LEU A 104 -12.65 -7.36 25.05
N GLY A 105 -11.90 -8.40 25.45
CA GLY A 105 -12.44 -9.68 25.88
C GLY A 105 -12.90 -10.58 24.73
N HIS A 106 -13.11 -11.87 25.06
CA HIS A 106 -13.39 -12.92 24.07
C HIS A 106 -14.70 -12.72 23.28
N GLU A 107 -15.71 -12.07 23.86
CA GLU A 107 -16.97 -11.83 23.15
C GLU A 107 -16.79 -10.82 22.00
N PHE A 108 -15.99 -9.76 22.22
CA PHE A 108 -15.61 -8.83 21.16
C PHE A 108 -14.85 -9.55 20.04
N GLN A 109 -13.87 -10.39 20.39
CA GLN A 109 -13.08 -11.15 19.42
C GLN A 109 -13.96 -12.08 18.59
N ALA A 110 -14.89 -12.78 19.23
CA ALA A 110 -15.85 -13.65 18.54
C ALA A 110 -16.72 -12.87 17.56
N LYS A 111 -17.22 -11.67 17.95
CA LYS A 111 -18.01 -10.81 17.07
C LYS A 111 -17.19 -10.26 15.90
N ALA A 112 -15.96 -9.81 16.15
CA ALA A 112 -15.05 -9.34 15.10
C ALA A 112 -14.74 -10.45 14.09
N ASN A 113 -14.45 -11.67 14.57
CA ASN A 113 -14.21 -12.82 13.71
C ASN A 113 -15.46 -13.23 12.91
N ALA A 114 -16.66 -13.18 13.52
CA ALA A 114 -17.90 -13.46 12.81
C ALA A 114 -18.16 -12.46 11.68
N LEU A 115 -17.89 -11.17 11.91
CA LEU A 115 -17.96 -10.15 10.85
C LEU A 115 -16.96 -10.45 9.73
N PHE A 116 -15.71 -10.77 10.05
CA PHE A 116 -14.70 -11.16 9.06
C PHE A 116 -15.15 -12.36 8.22
N GLN A 117 -15.60 -13.44 8.87
CA GLN A 117 -16.08 -14.65 8.19
C GLN A 117 -17.29 -14.39 7.28
N GLN A 118 -18.13 -13.42 7.64
CA GLN A 118 -19.29 -13.04 6.83
C GLN A 118 -18.90 -12.20 5.61
N PHE A 119 -18.04 -11.20 5.79
CA PHE A 119 -17.84 -10.15 4.77
C PHE A 119 -16.59 -10.32 3.92
N TYR A 120 -15.51 -10.93 4.45
CA TYR A 120 -14.28 -11.15 3.70
C TYR A 120 -14.50 -11.98 2.42
N PRO A 121 -15.31 -13.07 2.41
CA PRO A 121 -15.60 -13.80 1.17
C PRO A 121 -16.32 -12.94 0.11
N ILE A 122 -17.09 -11.93 0.53
CA ILE A 122 -17.78 -11.00 -0.36
C ILE A 122 -16.77 -10.03 -0.98
N GLU A 123 -15.87 -9.47 -0.16
CA GLU A 123 -14.79 -8.58 -0.60
C GLU A 123 -13.94 -9.20 -1.71
N ILE A 124 -13.48 -10.44 -1.50
CA ILE A 124 -12.58 -11.12 -2.43
C ILE A 124 -13.30 -11.85 -3.58
N SER A 125 -14.64 -11.85 -3.61
CA SER A 125 -15.42 -12.61 -4.60
C SER A 125 -15.14 -12.13 -6.03
N PRO A 126 -14.69 -13.00 -6.97
CA PRO A 126 -14.56 -12.64 -8.37
C PRO A 126 -15.90 -12.61 -9.12
N LEU A 127 -16.99 -13.04 -8.45
CA LEU A 127 -18.32 -13.15 -9.04
C LEU A 127 -19.19 -11.91 -8.84
N LEU A 128 -18.81 -11.04 -7.90
CA LEU A 128 -19.55 -9.82 -7.57
C LEU A 128 -18.84 -8.60 -8.15
N THR A 129 -19.62 -7.69 -8.73
CA THR A 129 -19.16 -6.38 -9.18
C THR A 129 -18.80 -5.47 -7.99
N GLN A 130 -18.10 -4.37 -8.24
CA GLN A 130 -17.81 -3.38 -7.19
C GLN A 130 -19.09 -2.81 -6.58
N ASP A 131 -20.06 -2.43 -7.41
CA ASP A 131 -21.35 -1.87 -6.98
C ASP A 131 -22.15 -2.86 -6.10
N GLU A 132 -22.06 -4.17 -6.38
CA GLU A 132 -22.71 -5.20 -5.56
C GLU A 132 -22.00 -5.40 -4.22
N LYS A 133 -20.67 -5.21 -4.16
CA LYS A 133 -19.88 -5.36 -2.92
C LYS A 133 -20.00 -4.14 -2.00
N GLU A 134 -20.13 -2.94 -2.55
CA GLU A 134 -20.05 -1.69 -1.80
C GLU A 134 -20.98 -1.63 -0.57
N PRO A 135 -22.30 -1.95 -0.67
CA PRO A 135 -23.19 -1.93 0.49
C PRO A 135 -22.77 -2.90 1.61
N HIS A 136 -22.12 -4.00 1.26
CA HIS A 136 -21.61 -4.98 2.23
C HIS A 136 -20.36 -4.46 2.94
N MET A 137 -19.48 -3.75 2.23
CA MET A 137 -18.26 -3.18 2.81
C MET A 137 -18.59 -2.03 3.76
N VAL A 138 -19.57 -1.20 3.42
CA VAL A 138 -20.12 -0.19 4.35
C VAL A 138 -20.63 -0.85 5.62
N GLN A 139 -21.49 -1.87 5.49
CA GLN A 139 -22.01 -2.59 6.67
C GLN A 139 -20.92 -3.25 7.50
N TRP A 140 -19.90 -3.81 6.86
CA TRP A 140 -18.81 -4.47 7.57
C TRP A 140 -18.02 -3.47 8.42
N TRP A 141 -17.61 -2.35 7.84
CA TRP A 141 -16.87 -1.32 8.55
C TRP A 141 -17.71 -0.66 9.64
N GLU A 142 -18.95 -0.28 9.36
CA GLU A 142 -19.86 0.31 10.36
C GLU A 142 -20.06 -0.61 11.56
N ARG A 143 -20.29 -1.91 11.32
CA ARG A 143 -20.46 -2.90 12.40
C ARG A 143 -19.15 -3.13 13.15
N SER A 144 -18.03 -3.18 12.46
CA SER A 144 -16.70 -3.37 13.08
C SER A 144 -16.35 -2.18 13.99
N HIS A 145 -16.60 -0.96 13.53
CA HIS A 145 -16.40 0.26 14.31
C HIS A 145 -17.37 0.32 15.49
N LYS A 146 -18.65 -0.01 15.26
CA LYS A 146 -19.66 -0.03 16.31
C LYS A 146 -19.31 -0.99 17.45
N ILE A 147 -18.82 -2.20 17.16
CA ILE A 147 -18.43 -3.12 18.24
C ILE A 147 -17.20 -2.61 19.01
N MET A 148 -16.31 -1.82 18.42
CA MET A 148 -15.21 -1.20 19.18
C MET A 148 -15.73 -0.17 20.20
N VAL A 149 -16.75 0.61 19.82
CA VAL A 149 -17.42 1.60 20.68
C VAL A 149 -18.21 0.91 21.79
N ASP A 150 -19.04 -0.07 21.42
CA ASP A 150 -19.94 -0.77 22.34
C ASP A 150 -19.18 -1.52 23.43
N TYR A 151 -18.02 -2.12 23.08
CA TYR A 151 -17.15 -2.83 24.02
C TYR A 151 -16.17 -1.92 24.78
N GLY A 152 -16.23 -0.60 24.55
CA GLY A 152 -15.46 0.37 25.33
C GLY A 152 -13.96 0.34 25.04
N LEU A 153 -13.56 0.36 23.77
CA LEU A 153 -12.17 0.65 23.41
C LEU A 153 -11.69 1.95 24.06
N HIS A 154 -10.44 1.99 24.50
CA HIS A 154 -9.80 3.17 25.07
C HIS A 154 -8.52 3.49 24.30
N ALA A 155 -8.11 4.76 24.31
CA ALA A 155 -6.92 5.22 23.60
C ALA A 155 -5.63 4.48 24.02
N HIS A 156 -5.51 4.11 25.30
CA HIS A 156 -4.35 3.34 25.78
C HIS A 156 -4.33 1.90 25.23
N HIS A 157 -5.49 1.27 25.03
CA HIS A 157 -5.57 -0.08 24.43
C HIS A 157 -4.95 -0.12 23.04
N ILE A 158 -5.00 0.96 22.25
CA ILE A 158 -4.32 1.01 20.94
C ILE A 158 -2.81 0.88 21.12
N LYS A 159 -2.23 1.68 22.03
CA LYS A 159 -0.78 1.66 22.29
C LYS A 159 -0.34 0.29 22.79
N ASP A 160 -1.12 -0.30 23.71
CA ASP A 160 -0.83 -1.61 24.26
C ASP A 160 -0.98 -2.72 23.20
N ALA A 161 -2.00 -2.65 22.35
CA ALA A 161 -2.21 -3.59 21.24
C ALA A 161 -1.07 -3.54 20.24
N VAL A 162 -0.65 -2.34 19.86
CA VAL A 162 0.48 -2.14 18.95
C VAL A 162 1.80 -2.55 19.58
N ALA A 163 2.00 -2.29 20.88
CA ALA A 163 3.20 -2.74 21.59
C ALA A 163 3.34 -4.28 21.56
N ASN A 164 2.23 -4.99 21.78
CA ASN A 164 2.17 -6.44 21.82
C ASN A 164 2.05 -7.11 20.44
N ALA A 165 1.65 -6.38 19.40
CA ALA A 165 1.53 -6.92 18.05
C ALA A 165 2.89 -7.14 17.39
N ASP A 166 3.03 -8.27 16.69
CA ASP A 166 4.14 -8.59 15.79
C ASP A 166 3.95 -7.98 14.39
N ILE A 167 3.54 -6.70 14.37
CA ILE A 167 3.41 -5.95 13.12
C ILE A 167 4.80 -5.50 12.65
N THR A 168 5.10 -5.83 11.40
CA THR A 168 6.34 -5.47 10.72
C THR A 168 6.03 -4.73 9.42
N PHE A 169 7.07 -4.25 8.75
CA PHE A 169 6.98 -3.62 7.44
C PHE A 169 7.70 -4.48 6.42
N ARG A 170 7.25 -4.41 5.16
CA ARG A 170 7.97 -5.06 4.06
C ARG A 170 9.39 -4.49 3.95
N ASP A 171 10.35 -5.37 3.69
CA ASP A 171 11.73 -4.96 3.39
C ASP A 171 11.73 -3.89 2.29
N GLY A 172 12.56 -2.87 2.45
CA GLY A 172 12.59 -1.72 1.55
C GLY A 172 11.70 -0.54 1.95
N PHE A 173 10.86 -0.67 2.99
CA PHE A 173 10.05 0.44 3.52
C PHE A 173 10.90 1.66 3.89
N GLN A 174 11.88 1.46 4.77
CA GLN A 174 12.72 2.55 5.29
C GLN A 174 13.50 3.28 4.18
N PRO A 175 14.23 2.61 3.27
CA PRO A 175 14.94 3.31 2.20
C PRO A 175 14.00 3.98 1.18
N LEU A 176 12.82 3.40 0.91
CA LEU A 176 11.80 4.04 0.08
C LEU A 176 11.34 5.38 0.70
N PHE A 177 10.88 5.35 1.94
CA PHE A 177 10.36 6.55 2.62
C PHE A 177 11.45 7.60 2.87
N ALA A 178 12.69 7.17 3.16
CA ALA A 178 13.83 8.08 3.26
C ALA A 178 14.12 8.79 1.92
N SER A 179 14.02 8.07 0.80
CA SER A 179 14.24 8.64 -0.53
C SER A 179 13.12 9.61 -0.92
N LEU A 180 11.86 9.28 -0.60
CA LEU A 180 10.71 10.16 -0.80
C LEU A 180 10.82 11.45 0.02
N ALA A 181 11.21 11.35 1.29
CA ALA A 181 11.44 12.50 2.16
C ALA A 181 12.58 13.38 1.64
N LYS A 182 13.72 12.77 1.25
CA LYS A 182 14.87 13.49 0.70
C LYS A 182 14.52 14.25 -0.58
N ALA A 183 13.68 13.67 -1.44
CA ALA A 183 13.25 14.27 -2.69
C ALA A 183 12.03 15.20 -2.54
N ASN A 184 11.51 15.39 -1.31
CA ASN A 184 10.29 16.15 -1.01
C ASN A 184 9.10 15.71 -1.87
N VAL A 185 8.90 14.39 -1.96
CA VAL A 185 7.78 13.75 -2.67
C VAL A 185 6.62 13.52 -1.70
N PRO A 186 5.44 14.17 -1.90
CA PRO A 186 4.24 13.98 -1.14
C PRO A 186 3.83 12.53 -1.26
N THR A 187 3.69 11.92 -0.10
CA THR A 187 3.42 10.51 0.07
C THR A 187 2.18 10.40 0.92
N LEU A 188 1.09 9.97 0.32
CA LEU A 188 -0.15 9.68 1.02
C LEU A 188 -0.22 8.20 1.35
N ILE A 189 -0.28 7.90 2.63
CA ILE A 189 -0.76 6.61 3.12
C ILE A 189 -2.28 6.72 3.20
N PHE A 190 -2.96 6.14 2.21
CA PHE A 190 -4.42 6.15 2.12
C PHE A 190 -4.92 4.77 2.50
N SER A 191 -5.55 4.64 3.67
CA SER A 191 -5.88 3.33 4.23
C SER A 191 -7.34 3.26 4.68
N ALA A 192 -8.00 2.13 4.38
CA ALA A 192 -9.29 1.78 4.98
C ALA A 192 -9.15 1.24 6.43
N GLY A 193 -7.94 1.15 6.97
CA GLY A 193 -7.68 0.73 8.34
C GLY A 193 -8.06 1.78 9.38
N LEU A 194 -7.24 1.89 10.44
CA LEU A 194 -7.48 2.76 11.60
C LEU A 194 -6.32 3.75 11.73
N ALA A 195 -6.58 5.04 11.58
CA ALA A 195 -5.55 6.08 11.58
C ALA A 195 -4.71 6.07 12.85
N ASP A 196 -5.35 5.88 14.01
CA ASP A 196 -4.69 5.85 15.32
C ASP A 196 -3.78 4.63 15.50
N VAL A 197 -4.16 3.49 14.90
CA VAL A 197 -3.32 2.28 14.88
C VAL A 197 -2.11 2.51 13.97
N ILE A 198 -2.32 3.03 12.76
CA ILE A 198 -1.22 3.38 11.83
C ILE A 198 -0.24 4.33 12.54
N GLN A 199 -0.75 5.39 13.18
CA GLN A 199 0.09 6.34 13.90
C GLN A 199 0.87 5.69 15.04
N ALA A 200 0.22 4.84 15.85
CA ALA A 200 0.89 4.11 16.92
C ALA A 200 1.97 3.16 16.39
N VAL A 201 1.72 2.48 15.26
CA VAL A 201 2.67 1.56 14.61
C VAL A 201 3.89 2.33 14.09
N MET A 202 3.69 3.44 13.38
CA MET A 202 4.78 4.29 12.90
C MET A 202 5.62 4.82 14.07
N ASN A 203 4.95 5.30 15.12
CA ASN A 203 5.60 5.82 16.32
C ASN A 203 6.39 4.75 17.10
N LYS A 204 5.88 3.51 17.19
CA LYS A 204 6.59 2.37 17.79
C LYS A 204 7.92 2.09 17.09
N ASN A 205 7.94 2.20 15.76
CA ASN A 205 9.12 1.82 14.96
C ASN A 205 10.13 2.95 14.79
N TRP A 206 9.67 4.21 14.62
CA TRP A 206 10.55 5.32 14.23
C TRP A 206 10.29 6.64 14.99
N GLY A 207 9.27 6.69 15.84
CA GLY A 207 8.91 7.89 16.60
C GLY A 207 8.66 9.13 15.72
N ALA A 208 8.99 10.31 16.26
CA ALA A 208 8.78 11.58 15.58
C ALA A 208 9.57 11.73 14.25
N SER A 209 10.63 10.93 14.06
CA SER A 209 11.49 11.04 12.87
C SER A 209 10.80 10.58 11.57
N PHE A 210 9.74 9.76 11.68
CA PHE A 210 8.96 9.31 10.53
C PHE A 210 8.07 10.42 9.94
N TRP A 211 7.57 11.31 10.79
CA TRP A 211 6.59 12.33 10.42
C TRP A 211 7.25 13.55 9.79
N THR A 212 7.78 13.36 8.58
CA THR A 212 8.28 14.43 7.74
C THR A 212 7.11 15.18 7.07
N PRO A 213 7.27 16.46 6.70
CA PRO A 213 6.17 17.25 6.12
C PRO A 213 5.56 16.70 4.83
N ASN A 214 6.28 15.82 4.12
CA ASN A 214 5.80 15.19 2.89
C ASN A 214 4.94 13.94 3.13
N VAL A 215 4.82 13.43 4.36
CA VAL A 215 4.02 12.24 4.68
C VAL A 215 2.65 12.64 5.18
N HIS A 216 1.62 12.09 4.55
CA HIS A 216 0.22 12.31 4.89
C HIS A 216 -0.45 10.96 5.17
N VAL A 217 -1.37 10.93 6.12
CA VAL A 217 -2.20 9.75 6.41
C VAL A 217 -3.66 10.16 6.32
N ILE A 218 -4.42 9.45 5.48
CA ILE A 218 -5.88 9.56 5.41
C ILE A 218 -6.43 8.16 5.67
N SER A 219 -7.16 8.02 6.79
CA SER A 219 -7.75 6.77 7.23
C SER A 219 -8.89 7.03 8.23
N ASN A 220 -9.53 5.99 8.76
CA ASN A 220 -10.61 6.14 9.73
C ASN A 220 -10.04 6.61 11.07
N VAL A 221 -10.34 7.85 11.46
CA VAL A 221 -9.84 8.47 12.70
C VAL A 221 -10.81 8.20 13.84
N MET A 222 -10.30 7.68 14.96
CA MET A 222 -11.08 7.46 16.17
C MET A 222 -11.29 8.75 16.95
N GLU A 223 -12.47 8.90 17.54
CA GLU A 223 -12.80 10.01 18.44
C GLU A 223 -12.87 9.50 19.88
N PHE A 224 -11.98 9.99 20.73
CA PHE A 224 -11.89 9.61 22.13
C PHE A 224 -12.41 10.72 23.06
N ASP A 225 -13.09 10.31 24.13
CA ASP A 225 -13.42 11.18 25.23
C ASP A 225 -12.12 11.68 25.91
N PRO A 226 -11.86 12.99 26.00
CA PRO A 226 -10.59 13.51 26.53
C PRO A 226 -10.37 13.22 28.02
N THR A 227 -11.42 12.94 28.79
CA THR A 227 -11.35 12.76 30.24
C THR A 227 -11.14 11.29 30.61
N THR A 228 -11.91 10.41 30.00
CA THR A 228 -11.93 8.97 30.28
C THR A 228 -11.03 8.19 29.33
N GLY A 229 -10.72 8.74 28.15
CA GLY A 229 -9.98 8.07 27.10
C GLY A 229 -10.79 7.00 26.35
N ARG A 230 -12.11 6.91 26.58
CA ARG A 230 -13.00 5.94 25.93
C ARG A 230 -13.34 6.37 24.51
N LEU A 231 -13.39 5.42 23.58
CA LEU A 231 -13.83 5.61 22.20
C LEU A 231 -15.32 5.99 22.18
N LEU A 232 -15.61 7.13 21.57
CA LEU A 232 -16.96 7.66 21.35
C LEU A 232 -17.50 7.27 19.97
N GLY A 233 -16.61 7.21 18.97
CA GLY A 233 -16.97 6.98 17.58
C GLY A 233 -15.79 7.19 16.66
N PHE A 234 -16.09 7.52 15.40
CA PHE A 234 -15.11 7.80 14.36
C PHE A 234 -15.50 9.10 13.67
N GLN A 235 -14.52 9.83 13.15
CA GLN A 235 -14.78 10.99 12.32
C GLN A 235 -15.67 10.62 11.13
N GLU A 236 -16.50 11.57 10.69
CA GLU A 236 -17.40 11.38 9.55
C GLU A 236 -16.61 11.03 8.25
N LYS A 237 -17.34 10.48 7.26
CA LYS A 237 -16.80 9.92 6.00
C LYS A 237 -16.00 8.63 6.22
N LEU A 238 -16.73 7.56 6.47
CA LEU A 238 -16.19 6.21 6.53
C LEU A 238 -15.35 5.89 5.28
N ILE A 239 -14.15 5.36 5.49
CA ILE A 239 -13.27 4.85 4.44
C ILE A 239 -13.26 3.32 4.50
N HIS A 240 -13.66 2.67 3.41
CA HIS A 240 -13.60 1.22 3.22
C HIS A 240 -12.89 0.90 1.90
N CYS A 241 -12.61 -0.36 1.62
CA CYS A 241 -11.78 -0.79 0.48
C CYS A 241 -12.28 -0.36 -0.92
N HIS A 242 -13.53 0.11 -1.09
CA HIS A 242 -14.10 0.51 -2.38
C HIS A 242 -14.27 2.02 -2.59
N ASN A 243 -14.21 2.84 -1.54
CA ASN A 243 -14.44 4.29 -1.66
C ASN A 243 -13.17 5.13 -1.49
N LYS A 244 -11.99 4.49 -1.52
CA LYS A 244 -10.69 5.15 -1.51
C LYS A 244 -10.46 5.86 -2.84
N ASN A 245 -10.93 7.09 -2.96
CA ASN A 245 -10.77 7.93 -4.15
C ASN A 245 -10.59 9.41 -3.78
N THR A 246 -10.43 10.26 -4.78
CA THR A 246 -10.20 11.70 -4.58
C THR A 246 -11.31 12.44 -3.84
N ALA A 247 -12.55 11.92 -3.80
CA ALA A 247 -13.62 12.55 -3.04
C ALA A 247 -13.33 12.60 -1.53
N VAL A 248 -12.60 11.61 -1.01
CA VAL A 248 -12.12 11.58 0.39
C VAL A 248 -10.95 12.55 0.58
N VAL A 249 -10.09 12.69 -0.43
CA VAL A 249 -8.87 13.51 -0.39
C VAL A 249 -9.17 15.01 -0.55
N ARG A 250 -10.27 15.37 -1.24
CA ARG A 250 -10.59 16.74 -1.68
C ARG A 250 -10.57 17.78 -0.56
N ASP A 251 -11.01 17.39 0.64
CA ASP A 251 -11.11 18.30 1.79
C ASP A 251 -9.88 18.23 2.71
N THR A 252 -8.74 17.74 2.20
CA THR A 252 -7.49 17.57 2.95
C THR A 252 -6.35 18.39 2.37
N PRO A 253 -5.32 18.75 3.15
CA PRO A 253 -4.14 19.46 2.64
C PRO A 253 -3.41 18.73 1.50
N PHE A 254 -3.56 17.41 1.39
CA PHE A 254 -2.95 16.62 0.31
C PHE A 254 -3.57 16.91 -1.06
N TRP A 255 -4.78 17.48 -1.10
CA TRP A 255 -5.44 17.83 -2.37
C TRP A 255 -4.65 18.84 -3.20
N ASP A 256 -3.96 19.78 -2.56
CA ASP A 256 -3.15 20.79 -3.26
C ASP A 256 -1.93 20.15 -3.94
N GLU A 257 -1.27 19.19 -3.28
CA GLU A 257 -0.20 18.39 -3.87
C GLU A 257 -0.70 17.58 -5.08
N CYS A 258 -1.93 17.09 -5.01
CA CYS A 258 -2.59 16.44 -6.14
C CYS A 258 -2.83 17.38 -7.34
N HIS A 259 -2.69 18.71 -7.26
CA HIS A 259 -2.81 19.58 -8.43
C HIS A 259 -1.46 19.97 -9.03
N SER A 260 -0.42 20.06 -8.20
CA SER A 260 0.88 20.60 -8.58
C SER A 260 1.77 19.60 -9.33
N ARG A 261 1.40 18.31 -9.33
CA ARG A 261 2.24 17.21 -9.84
C ARG A 261 1.50 16.39 -10.87
N ARG A 262 2.19 15.81 -11.85
CA ARG A 262 1.56 15.07 -12.96
C ARG A 262 1.73 13.56 -12.89
N ASN A 263 2.66 13.06 -12.09
CA ASN A 263 3.02 11.66 -12.02
C ASN A 263 2.61 11.06 -10.67
N VAL A 264 2.04 9.86 -10.69
CA VAL A 264 1.67 9.11 -9.48
C VAL A 264 2.25 7.70 -9.55
N VAL A 265 3.01 7.32 -8.53
CA VAL A 265 3.26 5.91 -8.23
C VAL A 265 2.25 5.45 -7.19
N LEU A 266 1.43 4.48 -7.55
CA LEU A 266 0.40 3.90 -6.70
C LEU A 266 0.84 2.53 -6.21
N LEU A 267 0.79 2.32 -4.90
CA LEU A 267 1.04 1.02 -4.25
C LEU A 267 -0.27 0.53 -3.60
N GLY A 268 -0.68 -0.70 -3.90
CA GLY A 268 -1.87 -1.30 -3.31
C GLY A 268 -1.82 -2.82 -3.37
N ASP A 269 -2.66 -3.51 -2.63
CA ASP A 269 -2.75 -4.96 -2.63
C ASP A 269 -4.14 -5.47 -3.04
N SER A 270 -5.15 -4.59 -3.05
CA SER A 270 -6.52 -4.95 -3.40
C SER A 270 -6.92 -4.48 -4.80
N VAL A 271 -8.04 -4.97 -5.31
CA VAL A 271 -8.65 -4.46 -6.55
C VAL A 271 -9.16 -3.03 -6.34
N GLY A 272 -9.63 -2.69 -5.14
CA GLY A 272 -10.17 -1.37 -4.83
C GLY A 272 -9.11 -0.26 -4.77
N ASP A 273 -7.85 -0.60 -4.46
CA ASP A 273 -6.78 0.38 -4.33
C ASP A 273 -6.46 1.13 -5.62
N VAL A 274 -6.76 0.57 -6.79
CA VAL A 274 -6.59 1.29 -8.07
C VAL A 274 -7.41 2.58 -8.11
N ASN A 275 -8.52 2.63 -7.37
CA ASN A 275 -9.43 3.77 -7.27
C ASN A 275 -8.83 4.94 -6.48
N MET A 276 -7.71 4.75 -5.78
CA MET A 276 -7.02 5.86 -5.06
C MET A 276 -6.58 7.00 -5.98
N THR A 277 -6.52 6.73 -7.30
CA THR A 277 -6.24 7.73 -8.34
C THR A 277 -7.46 8.17 -9.13
N GLN A 278 -8.65 7.64 -8.84
CA GLN A 278 -9.90 8.02 -9.49
C GLN A 278 -10.24 9.48 -9.17
N GLY A 279 -10.42 10.29 -10.21
CA GLY A 279 -10.63 11.74 -10.14
C GLY A 279 -9.34 12.56 -10.15
N LEU A 280 -8.17 11.92 -10.34
CA LEU A 280 -6.91 12.60 -10.69
C LEU A 280 -6.70 12.60 -12.20
N ASP A 281 -7.64 13.22 -12.93
CA ASP A 281 -7.67 13.17 -14.40
C ASP A 281 -6.43 13.81 -15.02
N GLY A 282 -5.94 13.21 -16.12
CA GLY A 282 -4.77 13.70 -16.86
C GLY A 282 -3.40 13.36 -16.25
N LYS A 283 -3.36 12.67 -15.10
CA LYS A 283 -2.09 12.19 -14.51
C LYS A 283 -1.57 10.93 -15.20
N GLU A 284 -0.26 10.82 -15.23
CA GLU A 284 0.42 9.55 -15.52
C GLU A 284 0.46 8.71 -14.24
N VAL A 285 -0.09 7.50 -14.28
CA VAL A 285 -0.16 6.62 -13.10
C VAL A 285 0.57 5.31 -13.39
N LEU A 286 1.57 5.00 -12.56
CA LEU A 286 2.29 3.73 -12.53
C LEU A 286 1.82 2.95 -11.30
N ARG A 287 1.14 1.82 -11.52
CA ARG A 287 0.51 1.02 -10.46
C ARG A 287 1.35 -0.22 -10.15
N ILE A 288 1.68 -0.39 -8.87
CA ILE A 288 2.39 -1.57 -8.34
C ILE A 288 1.45 -2.27 -7.35
N GLY A 289 1.06 -3.49 -7.70
CA GLY A 289 0.10 -4.30 -6.96
C GLY A 289 0.77 -5.43 -6.18
N PHE A 290 0.41 -5.64 -4.91
CA PHE A 290 0.85 -6.78 -4.11
C PHE A 290 -0.22 -7.87 -4.15
N LEU A 291 0.01 -8.95 -4.90
CA LEU A 291 -0.89 -10.10 -4.95
C LEU A 291 -0.46 -11.15 -3.92
N ASN A 292 -1.04 -11.04 -2.74
CA ASN A 292 -0.61 -11.78 -1.56
C ASN A 292 -1.24 -13.17 -1.40
N ALA A 293 -2.46 -13.38 -1.92
CA ALA A 293 -3.23 -14.62 -1.79
C ALA A 293 -4.00 -14.94 -3.08
N HIS A 294 -4.41 -16.20 -3.25
CA HIS A 294 -5.13 -16.68 -4.45
C HIS A 294 -4.42 -16.30 -5.76
N ILE A 295 -3.09 -16.45 -5.77
CA ILE A 295 -2.22 -15.91 -6.82
C ILE A 295 -2.63 -16.42 -8.20
N GLU A 296 -2.81 -17.74 -8.36
CA GLU A 296 -3.16 -18.35 -9.65
C GLU A 296 -4.53 -17.86 -10.15
N GLU A 297 -5.52 -17.78 -9.25
CA GLU A 297 -6.89 -17.39 -9.56
C GLU A 297 -7.01 -15.91 -9.94
N ARG A 298 -6.21 -15.04 -9.30
CA ARG A 298 -6.34 -13.57 -9.42
C ARG A 298 -5.26 -12.91 -10.28
N MET A 299 -4.24 -13.66 -10.72
CA MET A 299 -3.15 -13.11 -11.54
C MET A 299 -3.66 -12.37 -12.77
N ALA A 300 -4.61 -12.97 -13.51
CA ALA A 300 -5.13 -12.37 -14.73
C ALA A 300 -5.80 -11.01 -14.46
N GLU A 301 -6.59 -10.90 -13.39
CA GLU A 301 -7.21 -9.64 -12.97
C GLU A 301 -6.16 -8.61 -12.54
N TYR A 302 -5.16 -9.00 -11.75
CA TYR A 302 -4.13 -8.06 -11.29
C TYR A 302 -3.28 -7.53 -12.44
N LEU A 303 -2.98 -8.33 -13.46
CA LEU A 303 -2.24 -7.88 -14.64
C LEU A 303 -3.02 -6.94 -15.55
N THR A 304 -4.37 -6.87 -15.44
CA THR A 304 -5.14 -5.82 -16.14
C THR A 304 -5.21 -4.52 -15.35
N LEU A 305 -5.13 -4.61 -14.01
CA LEU A 305 -5.27 -3.48 -13.09
C LEU A 305 -3.94 -2.79 -12.77
N TYR A 306 -2.86 -3.54 -12.67
CA TYR A 306 -1.54 -3.08 -12.22
C TYR A 306 -0.49 -3.20 -13.33
N ASP A 307 0.38 -2.19 -13.43
CA ASP A 307 1.52 -2.22 -14.37
C ASP A 307 2.57 -3.25 -13.93
N VAL A 308 2.70 -3.43 -12.60
CA VAL A 308 3.59 -4.40 -11.96
C VAL A 308 2.85 -5.14 -10.86
N VAL A 309 2.95 -6.47 -10.84
CA VAL A 309 2.38 -7.33 -9.80
C VAL A 309 3.52 -8.01 -9.03
N ILE A 310 3.58 -7.77 -7.73
CA ILE A 310 4.50 -8.39 -6.79
C ILE A 310 3.78 -9.55 -6.10
N VAL A 311 4.31 -10.76 -6.24
CA VAL A 311 3.74 -11.99 -5.66
C VAL A 311 4.61 -12.58 -4.57
N ASN A 312 4.04 -13.54 -3.82
CA ASN A 312 4.69 -14.30 -2.76
C ASN A 312 5.18 -13.41 -1.60
N ASP A 313 4.33 -12.46 -1.19
CA ASP A 313 4.59 -11.57 -0.06
C ASP A 313 5.92 -10.77 -0.24
N GLY A 314 6.15 -10.28 -1.46
CA GLY A 314 7.40 -9.65 -1.85
C GLY A 314 7.70 -8.29 -1.21
N THR A 315 8.90 -7.76 -1.46
CA THR A 315 9.42 -6.57 -0.78
C THR A 315 9.02 -5.26 -1.47
N LEU A 316 9.20 -4.13 -0.80
CA LEU A 316 9.07 -2.78 -1.38
C LEU A 316 10.29 -2.35 -2.21
N HIS A 317 11.33 -3.19 -2.35
CA HIS A 317 12.53 -2.83 -3.08
C HIS A 317 12.23 -2.45 -4.55
N PHE A 318 11.25 -3.08 -5.20
CA PHE A 318 10.93 -2.75 -6.58
C PHE A 318 10.33 -1.34 -6.68
N ALA A 319 9.42 -1.00 -5.78
CA ALA A 319 8.85 0.34 -5.66
C ALA A 319 9.93 1.37 -5.33
N HIS A 320 10.85 1.03 -4.42
CA HIS A 320 12.00 1.88 -4.09
C HIS A 320 12.86 2.17 -5.32
N LEU A 321 13.19 1.17 -6.14
CA LEU A 321 13.98 1.38 -7.34
C LEU A 321 13.25 2.22 -8.40
N VAL A 322 11.94 2.07 -8.55
CA VAL A 322 11.13 2.95 -9.41
C VAL A 322 11.26 4.40 -8.94
N VAL A 323 11.08 4.66 -7.65
CA VAL A 323 11.21 6.01 -7.07
C VAL A 323 12.64 6.55 -7.22
N ASP A 324 13.66 5.74 -6.97
CA ASP A 324 15.05 6.14 -7.13
C ASP A 324 15.37 6.50 -8.59
N LEU A 325 14.86 5.72 -9.56
CA LEU A 325 15.07 6.01 -10.98
C LEU A 325 14.39 7.32 -11.41
N ILE A 326 13.21 7.62 -10.87
CA ILE A 326 12.52 8.89 -11.13
C ILE A 326 13.26 10.05 -10.45
N SER A 327 13.86 9.80 -9.29
CA SER A 327 14.53 10.82 -8.46
C SER A 327 15.99 11.06 -8.83
N ARG A 328 16.60 10.22 -9.68
CA ARG A 328 17.94 10.45 -10.21
C ARG A 328 17.91 11.68 -11.11
N GLN A 329 18.59 12.75 -10.67
CA GLN A 329 18.81 13.91 -11.51
C GLN A 329 19.61 13.51 -12.74
N SER A 330 19.29 14.13 -13.88
CA SER A 330 20.06 14.10 -15.13
C SER A 330 21.40 14.84 -14.99
N ASP A 331 22.11 14.68 -13.88
CA ASP A 331 23.33 15.44 -13.58
C ASP A 331 24.57 14.90 -14.34
N ASP A 332 24.41 13.84 -15.14
CA ASP A 332 25.52 13.20 -15.90
C ASP A 332 25.55 13.55 -17.40
N VAL A 333 24.82 14.59 -17.87
CA VAL A 333 24.88 15.02 -19.29
C VAL A 333 25.49 16.42 -19.49
N ALA A 334 26.05 17.03 -18.45
CA ALA A 334 26.75 18.30 -18.56
C ALA A 334 28.10 18.29 -17.85
N ALA A 335 29.05 17.51 -18.36
CA ALA A 335 30.47 17.82 -18.24
C ALA A 335 30.99 18.16 -19.65
N PRO A 336 31.58 19.36 -19.85
CA PRO A 336 31.99 19.86 -21.18
C PRO A 336 33.12 19.06 -21.83
#